data_AF-A0A7S2K806-F1
#
_entry.id   AF-A0A7S2K806-F1
#
_cell.length_a   1.000
_cell.length_b   1.000
_cell.length_c   1.000
_cell.angle_alpha   90.00
_cell.angle_beta   90.00
_cell.angle_gamma   90.00
#
_symmetry.space_group_name_H-M   'P 1'
#
loop_
_entity.id
_entity.type
_entity.pdbx_description
1 polymer ?
#
loop_
_entity_poly.entity_id
_entity_poly.type
_entity_poly.pdbx_seq_one_letter_code
_entity_poly.pdbx_strand_id
1 'polypeptide(L)'
;SSVGVICGCCSAYYFTTFDARHEALAEKLSSNQNTLILPQLNDQNVATKPSSDVGVHRVAGLTCKNYGDNFVPEDVLEGMVYWQDIPSDADFKSPFLDENDEKYMTFQPDGGGWNNIRMGMESAVLMAVSMGRTLVLPPEKKMYLIDDGRRGKQKQQFDFNDFFHMESLSEEHKGVSIITMEEFLKREAITGKLTDSMGKVLFPKGNRTDWNGIFLGPLWTYLSTVGVFPGWGPGKCLAAFPASTDVSDIKELKRMMKEIKLTDPPIRWQTYKDNPVDVDAPPIERLKENFANRDSLCIYNKTLQDARLIHLRNGYPHDVSRLLAPFYTFFFFQD
;
A
#
# COMPACT_ATOMS: atom_id res chain seq x y z
N SER A 1 8.22 12.48 -6.64
CA SER A 1 7.03 12.63 -5.78
C SER A 1 6.99 11.46 -4.79
N SER A 2 7.07 11.75 -3.50
CA SER A 2 7.05 10.77 -2.41
C SER A 2 5.63 10.70 -1.85
N VAL A 3 5.14 9.50 -1.51
CA VAL A 3 3.81 9.30 -0.92
C VAL A 3 4.01 8.49 0.37
N GLY A 4 3.62 9.06 1.52
CA GLY A 4 3.75 8.46 2.87
C GLY A 4 2.61 7.51 3.25
N VAL A 5 2.34 7.07 4.50
CA VAL A 5 3.00 7.07 5.82
C VAL A 5 2.43 5.83 6.57
N ILE A 6 3.26 5.00 7.23
CA ILE A 6 2.86 4.10 8.35
C ILE A 6 4.02 3.99 9.35
N CYS A 7 3.80 4.25 10.64
CA CYS A 7 4.81 4.12 11.70
C CYS A 7 5.12 2.65 12.03
N GLY A 8 6.35 2.20 11.80
CA GLY A 8 6.86 0.85 12.07
C GLY A 8 7.29 0.56 13.50
N CYS A 9 7.13 1.50 14.45
CA CYS A 9 7.64 1.37 15.82
C CYS A 9 6.97 0.25 16.65
N CYS A 10 5.97 -0.47 16.13
CA CYS A 10 5.37 -1.67 16.77
C CYS A 10 5.73 -3.03 16.13
N SER A 11 6.53 -3.09 15.05
CA SER A 11 6.84 -4.36 14.34
C SER A 11 8.31 -4.80 14.43
N ALA A 12 9.09 -4.23 15.34
CA ALA A 12 10.51 -4.56 15.52
C ALA A 12 10.72 -5.92 16.21
N TYR A 13 10.12 -6.98 15.67
CA TYR A 13 10.57 -8.35 15.87
C TYR A 13 10.49 -9.07 14.53
N TYR A 14 11.67 -9.35 13.97
CA TYR A 14 11.92 -10.13 12.75
C TYR A 14 11.76 -9.40 11.40
N PHE A 15 12.76 -8.61 11.02
CA PHE A 15 13.21 -8.58 9.62
C PHE A 15 14.73 -8.48 9.57
N THR A 16 15.36 -9.57 9.12
CA THR A 16 16.74 -9.59 8.62
C THR A 16 16.71 -9.54 7.09
N THR A 17 17.71 -8.85 6.52
CA THR A 17 18.10 -8.67 5.09
C THR A 17 17.58 -7.38 4.43
N PHE A 18 18.35 -6.56 3.72
CA PHE A 18 19.76 -6.56 3.28
C PHE A 18 20.16 -5.07 3.03
N ASP A 19 21.04 -4.48 3.84
CA ASP A 19 21.64 -3.16 3.63
C ASP A 19 23.04 -3.17 4.30
N ALA A 20 24.06 -2.61 3.67
CA ALA A 20 25.41 -2.52 4.21
C ALA A 20 25.47 -1.71 5.53
N ARG A 21 24.45 -0.87 5.80
CA ARG A 21 24.28 -0.22 7.11
C ARG A 21 23.88 -1.19 8.23
N HIS A 22 23.31 -2.36 7.92
CA HIS A 22 22.91 -3.36 8.91
C HIS A 22 24.09 -4.14 9.50
N GLU A 23 25.18 -4.35 8.77
CA GLU A 23 26.37 -5.03 9.32
C GLU A 23 27.03 -4.18 10.42
N ALA A 24 27.13 -2.86 10.21
CA ALA A 24 27.67 -1.93 11.20
C ALA A 24 26.76 -1.80 12.45
N LEU A 25 25.43 -1.88 12.27
CA LEU A 25 24.46 -1.82 13.37
C LEU A 25 24.43 -3.14 14.17
N ALA A 26 24.54 -4.28 13.49
CA ALA A 26 24.62 -5.60 14.12
C ALA A 26 25.93 -5.78 14.92
N GLU A 27 27.07 -5.27 14.43
CA GLU A 27 28.32 -5.22 15.18
C GLU A 27 28.20 -4.38 16.45
N LYS A 28 27.61 -3.17 16.35
CA LYS A 28 27.36 -2.30 17.51
C LYS A 28 26.45 -2.96 18.56
N LEU A 29 25.37 -3.62 18.13
CA LEU A 29 24.44 -4.31 19.04
C LEU A 29 25.07 -5.56 19.68
N SER A 30 25.98 -6.27 19.00
CA SER A 30 26.71 -7.41 19.60
C SER A 30 27.71 -6.99 20.67
N SER A 31 28.30 -5.79 20.55
CA SER A 31 29.30 -5.27 21.49
C SER A 31 28.73 -4.84 22.85
N ASN A 32 27.41 -4.65 22.94
CA ASN A 32 26.71 -4.19 24.16
C ASN A 32 25.99 -5.31 24.94
N GLN A 33 26.20 -6.59 24.61
CA GLN A 33 25.49 -7.72 25.24
C GLN A 33 25.86 -8.03 26.70
N ASN A 34 26.74 -7.26 27.35
CA ASN A 34 27.16 -7.51 28.73
C ASN A 34 26.48 -6.59 29.75
N THR A 35 25.17 -6.34 29.66
CA THR A 35 24.29 -6.06 30.83
C THR A 35 22.84 -5.88 30.38
N LEU A 36 22.08 -6.95 30.24
CA LEU A 36 20.61 -6.88 30.24
C LEU A 36 20.08 -7.94 31.22
N ILE A 37 20.01 -7.54 32.48
CA ILE A 37 19.18 -8.22 33.48
C ILE A 37 17.75 -7.79 33.18
N LEU A 38 16.92 -8.72 32.70
CA LEU A 38 15.47 -8.52 32.56
C LEU A 38 14.86 -8.30 33.95
N PRO A 39 14.27 -7.13 34.25
CA PRO A 39 13.45 -6.99 35.45
C PRO A 39 12.11 -7.69 35.19
N GLN A 40 11.68 -8.51 36.15
CA GLN A 40 10.33 -9.06 36.17
C GLN A 40 9.33 -7.90 36.18
N LEU A 41 8.46 -7.86 35.17
CA LEU A 41 7.36 -6.90 35.07
C LEU A 41 6.41 -7.11 36.26
N ASN A 42 6.39 -6.14 37.16
CA ASN A 42 5.47 -6.08 38.27
C ASN A 42 4.19 -5.37 37.79
N ASP A 43 3.05 -6.01 38.01
CA ASP A 43 1.71 -5.74 37.46
C ASP A 43 1.02 -4.50 38.06
N GLN A 44 1.75 -3.39 38.25
CA GLN A 44 1.20 -2.15 38.81
C GLN A 44 1.76 -0.91 38.11
N ASN A 45 1.32 -0.68 36.88
CA ASN A 45 1.23 0.67 36.30
C ASN A 45 0.02 0.69 35.37
N VAL A 46 -1.16 0.80 35.99
CA VAL A 46 -2.38 1.18 35.29
C VAL A 46 -2.16 2.60 34.80
N ALA A 47 -1.73 2.73 33.55
CA ALA A 47 -1.69 4.00 32.85
C ALA A 47 -3.11 4.56 32.85
N THR A 48 -3.29 5.65 33.59
CA THR A 48 -4.50 6.46 33.59
C THR A 48 -4.81 6.87 32.16
N LYS A 49 -5.95 6.37 31.67
CA LYS A 49 -6.54 6.66 30.37
C LYS A 49 -6.56 8.19 30.15
N PRO A 50 -5.93 8.73 29.09
CA PRO A 50 -6.13 10.12 28.72
C PRO A 50 -7.62 10.32 28.44
N SER A 51 -8.15 11.42 28.96
CA SER A 51 -9.55 11.82 28.82
C SER A 51 -9.99 11.82 27.36
N SER A 52 -11.23 11.38 27.15
CA SER A 52 -11.97 11.41 25.90
C SER A 52 -12.22 12.84 25.42
N ASP A 53 -11.20 13.47 24.84
CA ASP A 53 -11.42 14.50 23.86
C ASP A 53 -11.51 13.80 22.50
N VAL A 54 -12.65 13.91 21.83
CA VAL A 54 -12.90 13.32 20.49
C VAL A 54 -12.16 14.19 19.47
N GLY A 55 -10.84 14.21 19.57
CA GLY A 55 -9.95 14.80 18.59
C GLY A 55 -9.62 13.76 17.54
N VAL A 56 -9.76 14.13 16.26
CA VAL A 56 -9.25 13.36 15.12
C VAL A 56 -7.78 13.01 15.41
N HIS A 57 -7.47 11.71 15.45
CA HIS A 57 -6.10 11.25 15.65
C HIS A 57 -5.28 11.62 14.42
N ARG A 58 -4.28 12.50 14.57
CA ARG A 58 -3.40 12.87 13.46
C ARG A 58 -2.37 11.77 13.16
N VAL A 59 -2.28 11.35 11.91
CA VAL A 59 -1.23 10.46 11.40
C VAL A 59 0.08 11.23 11.23
N ALA A 60 0.01 12.48 10.79
CA ALA A 60 1.14 13.40 10.74
C ALA A 60 1.73 13.65 12.14
N GLY A 61 3.06 13.73 12.23
CA GLY A 61 3.77 13.99 13.48
C GLY A 61 3.93 12.80 14.45
N LEU A 62 3.71 11.55 14.01
CA LEU A 62 4.08 10.37 14.78
C LEU A 62 5.61 10.30 14.95
N THR A 63 6.08 10.36 16.20
CA THR A 63 7.51 10.25 16.53
C THR A 63 7.76 9.08 17.46
N CYS A 64 8.87 8.38 17.30
CA CYS A 64 9.21 7.28 18.22
C CYS A 64 9.58 7.80 19.63
N LYS A 65 9.86 9.10 19.80
CA LYS A 65 9.94 9.72 21.13
C LYS A 65 8.61 9.68 21.88
N ASN A 66 7.49 9.86 21.18
CA ASN A 66 6.16 9.91 21.80
C ASN A 66 5.52 8.53 21.96
N TYR A 67 5.94 7.54 21.16
CA TYR A 67 5.26 6.25 21.03
C TYR A 67 6.18 5.03 21.07
N GLY A 68 7.50 5.21 21.05
CA GLY A 68 8.50 4.16 21.13
C GLY A 68 8.97 3.92 22.57
N ASP A 69 9.78 2.89 22.75
CA ASP A 69 10.36 2.59 24.04
C ASP A 69 11.50 3.58 24.35
N ASN A 70 11.40 4.30 25.47
CA ASN A 70 12.35 5.32 25.89
C ASN A 70 13.77 4.78 26.15
N PHE A 71 13.95 3.46 26.08
CA PHE A 71 15.23 2.78 26.28
C PHE A 71 16.02 2.53 24.99
N VAL A 72 15.45 2.84 23.82
CA VAL A 72 16.17 2.69 22.54
C VAL A 72 17.00 3.96 22.29
N PRO A 73 18.33 3.85 22.07
CA PRO A 73 19.18 5.00 21.74
C PRO A 73 18.69 5.76 20.50
N GLU A 74 18.84 7.08 20.49
CA GLU A 74 18.35 7.96 19.41
C GLU A 74 18.95 7.59 18.05
N ASP A 75 20.23 7.19 17.99
CA ASP A 75 20.88 6.77 16.74
C ASP A 75 20.29 5.47 16.16
N VAL A 76 19.76 4.61 17.03
CA VAL A 76 19.01 3.42 16.63
C VAL A 76 17.60 3.81 16.18
N LEU A 77 16.94 4.74 16.87
CA LEU A 77 15.62 5.25 16.47
C LEU A 77 15.66 5.94 15.11
N GLU A 78 16.66 6.79 14.86
CA GLU A 78 16.90 7.41 13.55
C GLU A 78 17.10 6.36 12.45
N GLY A 79 17.78 5.25 12.76
CA GLY A 79 17.97 4.13 11.84
C GLY A 79 16.72 3.27 11.60
N MET A 80 15.69 3.40 12.43
CA MET A 80 14.42 2.66 12.34
C MET A 80 13.30 3.47 11.66
N VAL A 81 13.53 4.77 11.43
CA VAL A 81 12.59 5.65 10.74
C VAL A 81 12.87 5.60 9.24
N TYR A 82 12.07 4.83 8.50
CA TYR A 82 12.23 4.67 7.05
C TYR A 82 11.47 5.71 6.21
N TRP A 83 10.81 6.70 6.84
CA TRP A 83 10.02 7.73 6.17
C TRP A 83 10.02 9.04 6.96
N GLN A 84 9.83 10.16 6.27
CA GLN A 84 9.76 11.50 6.83
C GLN A 84 8.38 12.09 6.60
N ASP A 85 7.86 12.82 7.59
CA ASP A 85 6.67 13.65 7.40
C ASP A 85 7.04 14.89 6.58
N ILE A 86 6.52 14.96 5.36
CA ILE A 86 6.71 16.08 4.44
C ILE A 86 5.35 16.79 4.31
N PRO A 87 5.17 17.96 4.94
CA PRO A 87 3.85 18.61 5.00
C PRO A 87 3.22 18.90 3.63
N SER A 88 4.02 19.13 2.58
CA SER A 88 3.50 19.34 1.22
C SER A 88 2.83 18.10 0.62
N ASP A 89 3.15 16.89 1.09
CA ASP A 89 2.57 15.66 0.57
C ASP A 89 1.08 15.52 0.96
N ALA A 90 0.63 16.22 2.00
CA ALA A 90 -0.79 16.35 2.35
C ALA A 90 -1.62 17.01 1.25
N ASP A 91 -0.99 17.89 0.46
CA ASP A 91 -1.64 18.60 -0.64
C ASP A 91 -1.55 17.88 -1.99
N PHE A 92 -0.82 16.75 -2.05
CA PHE A 92 -0.67 15.99 -3.28
C PHE A 92 -2.02 15.52 -3.82
N LYS A 93 -2.25 15.78 -5.11
CA LYS A 93 -3.35 15.22 -5.90
C LYS A 93 -2.77 14.56 -7.14
N SER A 94 -3.25 13.37 -7.46
CA SER A 94 -2.85 12.69 -8.67
C SER A 94 -3.34 13.44 -9.92
N PRO A 95 -2.55 13.48 -11.01
CA PRO A 95 -2.97 14.09 -12.28
C PRO A 95 -4.14 13.34 -12.94
N PHE A 96 -4.50 12.17 -12.40
CA PHE A 96 -5.62 11.34 -12.85
C PHE A 96 -6.89 11.53 -12.01
N LEU A 97 -6.83 12.33 -10.95
CA LEU A 97 -7.99 12.64 -10.12
C LEU A 97 -8.96 13.53 -10.90
N ASP A 98 -10.17 13.02 -11.15
CA ASP A 98 -11.26 13.79 -11.73
C ASP A 98 -12.33 14.05 -10.66
N GLU A 99 -12.47 15.30 -10.24
CA GLU A 99 -13.43 15.72 -9.21
C GLU A 99 -14.90 15.60 -9.69
N ASN A 100 -15.13 15.46 -11.00
CA ASN A 100 -16.47 15.33 -11.57
C ASN A 100 -16.86 13.87 -11.88
N ASP A 101 -15.89 12.97 -11.99
CA ASP A 101 -16.09 11.55 -12.31
C ASP A 101 -15.32 10.65 -11.34
N GLU A 102 -15.93 10.38 -10.18
CA GLU A 102 -15.34 9.53 -9.16
C GLU A 102 -15.17 8.09 -9.66
N LYS A 103 -13.91 7.61 -9.64
CA LYS A 103 -13.54 6.25 -10.02
C LYS A 103 -13.01 5.49 -8.82
N TYR A 104 -13.21 4.18 -8.82
CA TYR A 104 -12.98 3.35 -7.64
C TYR A 104 -11.88 2.34 -7.88
N MET A 105 -11.20 1.97 -6.79
CA MET A 105 -10.33 0.82 -6.74
C MET A 105 -10.69 -0.07 -5.55
N THR A 106 -10.94 -1.34 -5.81
CA THR A 106 -11.15 -2.37 -4.79
C THR A 106 -9.96 -3.32 -4.80
N PHE A 107 -9.67 -3.97 -3.68
CA PHE A 107 -8.64 -5.00 -3.62
C PHE A 107 -9.06 -6.17 -2.74
N GLN A 108 -8.52 -7.34 -3.02
CA GLN A 108 -8.66 -8.51 -2.16
C GLN A 108 -7.43 -8.60 -1.24
N PRO A 109 -7.60 -8.64 0.09
CA PRO A 109 -6.47 -8.82 0.99
C PRO A 109 -5.79 -10.18 0.79
N ASP A 110 -4.51 -10.26 1.16
CA ASP A 110 -3.75 -11.52 1.09
C ASP A 110 -4.42 -12.65 1.91
N GLY A 111 -4.17 -13.89 1.49
CA GLY A 111 -4.61 -15.08 2.23
C GLY A 111 -3.63 -15.54 3.31
N GLY A 112 -2.40 -15.01 3.30
CA GLY A 112 -1.36 -15.28 4.29
C GLY A 112 -1.54 -14.50 5.59
N GLY A 113 -0.46 -14.43 6.38
CA GLY A 113 -0.44 -13.74 7.67
C GLY A 113 -0.55 -12.22 7.56
N TRP A 114 -0.71 -11.57 8.72
CA TRP A 114 -0.91 -10.12 8.82
C TRP A 114 0.10 -9.29 8.04
N ASN A 115 1.38 -9.65 8.04
CA ASN A 115 2.39 -8.88 7.30
C ASN A 115 2.13 -8.85 5.79
N ASN A 116 1.65 -9.95 5.20
CA ASN A 116 1.28 -9.97 3.78
C ASN A 116 0.04 -9.11 3.51
N ILE A 117 -0.92 -9.15 4.42
CA ILE A 117 -2.15 -8.33 4.36
C ILE A 117 -1.78 -6.85 4.43
N ARG A 118 -0.90 -6.46 5.35
CA ARG A 118 -0.37 -5.09 5.50
C ARG A 118 0.35 -4.63 4.24
N MET A 119 1.32 -5.39 3.74
CA MET A 119 2.08 -5.02 2.52
C MET A 119 1.16 -4.84 1.31
N GLY A 120 0.15 -5.72 1.16
CA GLY A 120 -0.83 -5.61 0.09
C GLY A 120 -1.72 -4.37 0.23
N MET A 121 -2.11 -4.01 1.46
CA MET A 121 -2.88 -2.81 1.76
C MET A 121 -2.10 -1.53 1.47
N GLU A 122 -0.84 -1.44 1.92
CA GLU A 122 0.04 -0.28 1.65
C GLU A 122 0.18 -0.04 0.14
N SER A 123 0.40 -1.11 -0.63
CA SER A 123 0.45 -1.03 -2.08
C SER A 123 -0.90 -0.59 -2.68
N ALA A 124 -2.02 -1.06 -2.14
CA ALA A 124 -3.34 -0.66 -2.60
C ALA A 124 -3.63 0.83 -2.31
N VAL A 125 -3.26 1.34 -1.14
CA VAL A 125 -3.37 2.77 -0.83
C VAL A 125 -2.57 3.59 -1.83
N LEU A 126 -1.29 3.23 -2.05
CA LEU A 126 -0.46 3.96 -3.00
C LEU A 126 -0.99 3.88 -4.43
N MET A 127 -1.51 2.73 -4.87
CA MET A 127 -2.13 2.62 -6.20
C MET A 127 -3.37 3.50 -6.33
N ALA A 128 -4.24 3.53 -5.31
CA ALA A 128 -5.44 4.37 -5.33
C ALA A 128 -5.06 5.84 -5.52
N VAL A 129 -4.13 6.32 -4.69
CA VAL A 129 -3.61 7.69 -4.73
C VAL A 129 -2.98 7.98 -6.10
N SER A 130 -2.07 7.12 -6.54
CA SER A 130 -1.36 7.27 -7.82
C SER A 130 -2.32 7.34 -9.01
N MET A 131 -3.38 6.53 -9.00
CA MET A 131 -4.38 6.46 -10.07
C MET A 131 -5.49 7.51 -9.98
N GLY A 132 -5.51 8.32 -8.92
CA GLY A 132 -6.58 9.30 -8.68
C GLY A 132 -7.93 8.66 -8.39
N ARG A 133 -7.96 7.55 -7.63
CA ARG A 133 -9.16 6.73 -7.38
C ARG A 133 -9.51 6.70 -5.91
N THR A 134 -10.81 6.65 -5.62
CA THR A 134 -11.32 6.33 -4.29
C THR A 134 -11.00 4.87 -3.95
N LEU A 135 -10.26 4.65 -2.87
CA LEU A 135 -9.97 3.32 -2.34
C LEU A 135 -11.20 2.77 -1.63
N VAL A 136 -11.60 1.56 -1.98
CA VAL A 136 -12.68 0.85 -1.31
C VAL A 136 -12.08 -0.22 -0.40
N LEU A 137 -12.24 -0.04 0.91
CA LEU A 137 -11.77 -1.01 1.90
C LEU A 137 -12.60 -2.30 1.82
N PRO A 138 -11.95 -3.47 1.90
CA PRO A 138 -12.65 -4.75 1.89
C PRO A 138 -13.45 -4.94 3.18
N PRO A 139 -14.51 -5.77 3.15
CA PRO A 139 -15.30 -6.09 4.34
C PRO A 139 -14.47 -6.76 5.43
N GLU A 140 -14.97 -6.68 6.67
CA GLU A 140 -14.41 -7.39 7.81
C GLU A 140 -14.29 -8.89 7.51
N LYS A 141 -13.11 -9.45 7.81
CA LYS A 141 -12.87 -10.89 7.66
C LYS A 141 -12.03 -11.43 8.80
N LYS A 142 -12.10 -12.74 9.00
CA LYS A 142 -11.11 -13.42 9.83
C LYS A 142 -9.74 -13.32 9.14
N MET A 143 -8.77 -12.73 9.83
CA MET A 143 -7.38 -12.67 9.36
C MET A 143 -6.59 -13.83 9.94
N TYR A 144 -5.75 -14.44 9.10
CA TYR A 144 -4.95 -15.61 9.48
C TYR A 144 -3.97 -15.22 10.61
N LEU A 145 -3.89 -16.06 11.65
CA LEU A 145 -3.01 -15.92 12.83
C LEU A 145 -3.27 -14.73 13.77
N ILE A 146 -4.36 -13.97 13.61
CA ILE A 146 -4.72 -12.90 14.56
C ILE A 146 -5.64 -13.41 15.70
N ASP A 147 -6.30 -14.55 15.50
CA ASP A 147 -7.15 -15.19 16.51
C ASP A 147 -6.32 -16.14 17.40
N ASP A 148 -6.23 -15.82 18.69
CA ASP A 148 -5.52 -16.64 19.69
C ASP A 148 -6.32 -17.90 20.13
N GLY A 149 -7.50 -18.11 19.54
CA GLY A 149 -8.35 -19.28 19.77
C GLY A 149 -9.18 -19.21 21.06
N ARG A 150 -9.06 -18.14 21.88
CA ARG A 150 -9.89 -17.95 23.07
C ARG A 150 -11.27 -17.44 22.69
N ARG A 151 -12.14 -18.38 22.30
CA ARG A 151 -13.55 -18.13 21.98
C ARG A 151 -14.24 -17.33 23.10
N GLY A 152 -14.85 -16.22 22.72
CA GLY A 152 -15.80 -15.48 23.56
C GLY A 152 -15.26 -14.26 24.33
N LYS A 153 -13.98 -13.88 24.19
CA LYS A 153 -13.42 -12.69 24.86
C LYS A 153 -12.83 -11.61 23.94
N GLN A 154 -12.64 -11.88 22.65
CA GLN A 154 -11.97 -10.97 21.71
C GLN A 154 -12.64 -10.95 20.32
N LYS A 155 -12.48 -9.85 19.58
CA LYS A 155 -12.92 -9.69 18.18
C LYS A 155 -12.23 -10.75 17.32
N GLN A 156 -12.96 -11.38 16.39
CA GLN A 156 -12.44 -12.46 15.53
C GLN A 156 -12.44 -12.13 14.04
N GLN A 157 -13.05 -11.00 13.70
CA GLN A 157 -13.15 -10.48 12.35
C GLN A 157 -12.62 -9.08 12.41
N PHE A 158 -11.76 -8.73 11.47
CA PHE A 158 -11.08 -7.46 11.49
C PHE A 158 -11.23 -6.79 10.13
N ASP A 159 -11.31 -5.48 10.14
CA ASP A 159 -11.06 -4.63 8.97
C ASP A 159 -9.71 -3.91 9.15
N PHE A 160 -9.43 -2.94 8.27
CA PHE A 160 -8.22 -2.12 8.40
C PHE A 160 -8.36 -0.99 9.42
N ASN A 161 -9.57 -0.56 9.75
CA ASN A 161 -9.82 0.49 10.75
C ASN A 161 -9.52 0.00 12.17
N ASP A 162 -9.56 -1.31 12.41
CA ASP A 162 -9.12 -1.91 13.68
C ASP A 162 -7.63 -1.71 13.97
N PHE A 163 -6.80 -1.46 12.94
CA PHE A 163 -5.34 -1.37 13.05
C PHE A 163 -4.78 -0.01 12.62
N PHE A 164 -5.47 0.70 11.75
CA PHE A 164 -5.01 1.94 11.15
C PHE A 164 -6.13 2.98 11.17
N HIS A 165 -5.77 4.24 11.36
CA HIS A 165 -6.70 5.36 11.25
C HIS A 165 -6.96 5.70 9.77
N MET A 166 -7.61 4.80 9.02
CA MET A 166 -7.78 4.97 7.57
C MET A 166 -8.62 6.20 7.23
N GLU A 167 -9.61 6.54 8.06
CA GLU A 167 -10.42 7.75 7.87
C GLU A 167 -9.56 9.02 8.01
N SER A 168 -8.66 9.07 9.00
CA SER A 168 -7.74 10.19 9.21
C SER A 168 -6.80 10.39 8.02
N LEU A 169 -6.42 9.34 7.30
CA LEU A 169 -5.65 9.48 6.05
C LEU A 169 -6.40 10.29 4.99
N SER A 170 -7.72 10.10 4.87
CA SER A 170 -8.55 10.84 3.91
C SER A 170 -8.80 12.28 4.35
N GLU A 171 -8.84 12.53 5.66
CA GLU A 171 -8.99 13.88 6.21
C GLU A 171 -7.70 14.71 6.12
N GLU A 172 -6.54 14.07 6.31
CA GLU A 172 -5.24 14.73 6.29
C GLU A 172 -4.67 14.93 4.88
N HIS A 173 -5.00 14.06 3.92
CA HIS A 173 -4.46 14.10 2.57
C HIS A 173 -5.52 14.37 1.51
N LYS A 174 -5.42 15.51 0.81
CA LYS A 174 -6.41 15.97 -0.19
C LYS A 174 -6.59 15.04 -1.38
N GLY A 175 -5.57 14.23 -1.70
CA GLY A 175 -5.59 13.27 -2.80
C GLY A 175 -6.03 11.86 -2.40
N VAL A 176 -6.36 11.63 -1.12
CA VAL A 176 -6.77 10.32 -0.59
C VAL A 176 -8.27 10.35 -0.31
N SER A 177 -9.01 9.48 -1.00
CA SER A 177 -10.43 9.21 -0.70
C SER A 177 -10.59 7.73 -0.38
N ILE A 178 -11.20 7.43 0.76
CA ILE A 178 -11.39 6.06 1.25
C ILE A 178 -12.84 5.87 1.66
N ILE A 179 -13.47 4.79 1.19
CA ILE A 179 -14.83 4.40 1.58
C ILE A 179 -14.90 2.91 1.93
N THR A 180 -15.99 2.51 2.58
CA THR A 180 -16.25 1.10 2.88
C THR A 180 -16.78 0.36 1.64
N MET A 181 -16.60 -0.97 1.59
CA MET A 181 -17.22 -1.81 0.57
C MET A 181 -18.76 -1.68 0.56
N GLU A 182 -19.38 -1.60 1.73
CA GLU A 182 -20.84 -1.48 1.81
C GLU A 182 -21.34 -0.18 1.18
N GLU A 183 -20.67 0.93 1.48
CA GLU A 183 -20.95 2.24 0.91
C GLU A 183 -20.75 2.26 -0.61
N PHE A 184 -19.65 1.70 -1.11
CA PHE A 184 -19.40 1.53 -2.53
C PHE A 184 -20.53 0.74 -3.22
N LEU A 185 -20.91 -0.41 -2.66
CA LEU A 185 -21.97 -1.25 -3.23
C LEU A 185 -23.33 -0.56 -3.22
N LYS A 186 -23.63 0.26 -2.19
CA LYS A 186 -24.84 1.09 -2.12
C LYS A 186 -24.86 2.17 -3.21
N ARG A 187 -23.72 2.84 -3.45
CA ARG A 187 -23.60 3.97 -4.38
C ARG A 187 -23.55 3.57 -5.85
N GLU A 188 -22.92 2.44 -6.15
CA GLU A 188 -22.53 2.07 -7.51
C GLU A 188 -23.17 0.76 -7.97
N ALA A 189 -23.11 -0.29 -7.14
CA ALA A 189 -23.51 -1.63 -7.54
C ALA A 189 -25.03 -1.78 -7.62
N ILE A 190 -25.76 -1.51 -6.52
CA ILE A 190 -27.22 -1.71 -6.48
C ILE A 190 -28.01 -0.65 -7.25
N THR A 191 -27.38 0.48 -7.58
CA THR A 191 -27.95 1.51 -8.45
C THR A 191 -27.78 1.21 -9.93
N GLY A 192 -27.09 0.12 -10.29
CA GLY A 192 -26.94 -0.34 -11.66
C GLY A 192 -25.89 0.43 -12.48
N LYS A 193 -24.91 1.08 -11.83
CA LYS A 193 -23.83 1.81 -12.53
C LYS A 193 -22.69 0.91 -13.00
N LEU A 194 -22.61 -0.32 -12.47
CA LEU A 194 -21.55 -1.27 -12.79
C LEU A 194 -22.00 -2.26 -13.87
N THR A 195 -21.20 -2.37 -14.93
CA THR A 195 -21.45 -3.28 -16.05
C THR A 195 -20.31 -4.28 -16.20
N ASP A 196 -20.61 -5.45 -16.78
CA ASP A 196 -19.59 -6.38 -17.24
C ASP A 196 -18.88 -5.87 -18.52
N SER A 197 -17.94 -6.67 -19.04
CA SER A 197 -17.21 -6.36 -20.27
C SER A 197 -18.08 -6.30 -21.54
N MET A 198 -19.33 -6.75 -21.48
CA MET A 198 -20.30 -6.67 -22.57
C MET A 198 -21.27 -5.50 -22.39
N GLY A 199 -21.08 -4.66 -21.36
CA GLY A 199 -21.96 -3.53 -21.06
C GLY A 199 -23.27 -3.93 -20.35
N LYS A 200 -23.40 -5.18 -19.90
CA LYS A 200 -24.59 -5.62 -19.16
C LYS A 200 -24.47 -5.22 -17.69
N VAL A 201 -25.48 -4.52 -17.18
CA VAL A 201 -25.58 -4.20 -15.74
C VAL A 201 -25.68 -5.48 -14.92
N LEU A 202 -24.83 -5.61 -13.91
CA LEU A 202 -24.83 -6.74 -12.98
C LEU A 202 -24.92 -6.26 -11.53
N PHE A 203 -25.61 -7.06 -10.72
CA PHE A 203 -25.78 -6.80 -9.30
C PHE A 203 -25.05 -7.84 -8.43
N PRO A 204 -24.63 -7.47 -7.22
CA PRO A 204 -24.12 -8.43 -6.24
C PRO A 204 -25.17 -9.51 -5.95
N LYS A 205 -24.73 -10.70 -5.52
CA LYS A 205 -25.64 -11.82 -5.22
C LYS A 205 -26.71 -11.39 -4.19
N GLY A 206 -27.98 -11.43 -4.61
CA GLY A 206 -29.11 -11.03 -3.78
C GLY A 206 -29.17 -9.53 -3.45
N ASN A 207 -28.53 -8.68 -4.26
CA ASN A 207 -28.40 -7.23 -4.04
C ASN A 207 -27.79 -6.88 -2.68
N ARG A 208 -26.97 -7.77 -2.13
CA ARG A 208 -26.31 -7.60 -0.84
C ARG A 208 -25.23 -6.54 -0.90
N THR A 209 -25.28 -5.59 0.02
CA THR A 209 -24.25 -4.56 0.23
C THR A 209 -23.37 -4.86 1.44
N ASP A 210 -23.93 -5.46 2.50
CA ASP A 210 -23.16 -5.84 3.69
C ASP A 210 -22.60 -7.27 3.57
N TRP A 211 -21.27 -7.34 3.55
CA TRP A 211 -20.47 -8.54 3.42
C TRP A 211 -19.54 -8.77 4.61
N ASN A 212 -19.69 -8.04 5.70
CA ASN A 212 -18.86 -8.22 6.89
C ASN A 212 -19.06 -9.62 7.47
N GLY A 213 -17.95 -10.31 7.74
CA GLY A 213 -17.96 -11.56 8.49
C GLY A 213 -18.49 -12.80 7.80
N ILE A 214 -18.77 -12.74 6.51
CA ILE A 214 -19.32 -13.85 5.73
C ILE A 214 -18.36 -14.34 4.66
N PHE A 215 -18.74 -15.42 3.97
CA PHE A 215 -17.97 -15.94 2.85
C PHE A 215 -17.97 -14.96 1.67
N LEU A 216 -16.80 -14.37 1.38
CA LEU A 216 -16.62 -13.30 0.39
C LEU A 216 -16.48 -13.79 -1.07
N GLY A 217 -16.43 -15.10 -1.31
CA GLY A 217 -16.25 -15.66 -2.67
C GLY A 217 -17.21 -15.08 -3.72
N PRO A 218 -18.54 -15.00 -3.45
CA PRO A 218 -19.48 -14.42 -4.41
C PRO A 218 -19.25 -12.92 -4.66
N LEU A 219 -18.80 -12.16 -3.65
CA LEU A 219 -18.43 -10.74 -3.81
C LEU A 219 -17.21 -10.61 -4.72
N TRP A 220 -16.17 -11.42 -4.49
CA TRP A 220 -14.95 -11.41 -5.30
C TRP A 220 -15.20 -11.81 -6.75
N THR A 221 -16.07 -12.80 -6.98
CA THR A 221 -16.53 -13.14 -8.34
C THR A 221 -17.23 -11.95 -8.98
N TYR A 222 -18.17 -11.31 -8.27
CA TYR A 222 -18.88 -10.13 -8.77
C TYR A 222 -17.93 -8.99 -9.15
N LEU A 223 -17.07 -8.55 -8.23
CA LEU A 223 -16.11 -7.47 -8.48
C LEU A 223 -15.11 -7.81 -9.60
N SER A 224 -14.75 -9.10 -9.73
CA SER A 224 -13.92 -9.56 -10.84
C SER A 224 -14.64 -9.49 -12.18
N THR A 225 -15.96 -9.63 -12.23
CA THR A 225 -16.74 -9.55 -13.46
C THR A 225 -16.98 -8.11 -13.90
N VAL A 226 -17.27 -7.20 -12.96
CA VAL A 226 -17.59 -5.79 -13.28
C VAL A 226 -16.39 -4.84 -13.22
N GLY A 227 -15.29 -5.26 -12.58
CA GLY A 227 -14.07 -4.48 -12.45
C GLY A 227 -12.99 -4.88 -13.45
N VAL A 228 -12.23 -3.90 -13.93
CA VAL A 228 -11.05 -4.14 -14.76
C VAL A 228 -9.91 -4.62 -13.88
N PHE A 229 -9.31 -5.75 -14.26
CA PHE A 229 -8.13 -6.29 -13.60
C PHE A 229 -6.88 -5.91 -14.40
N PRO A 230 -5.91 -5.19 -13.79
CA PRO A 230 -4.76 -4.69 -14.53
C PRO A 230 -3.72 -5.77 -14.84
N GLY A 231 -3.74 -6.92 -14.14
CA GLY A 231 -2.75 -7.98 -14.31
C GLY A 231 -1.34 -7.61 -13.83
N TRP A 232 -1.24 -6.56 -13.00
CA TRP A 232 0.01 -6.05 -12.48
C TRP A 232 0.51 -6.88 -11.31
N GLY A 233 1.81 -7.19 -11.31
CA GLY A 233 2.47 -7.96 -10.27
C GLY A 233 3.93 -7.52 -10.10
N PRO A 234 4.41 -7.32 -8.86
CA PRO A 234 5.77 -6.86 -8.60
C PRO A 234 6.88 -7.74 -9.19
N GLY A 235 6.64 -9.03 -9.32
CA GLY A 235 7.57 -9.98 -9.95
C GLY A 235 7.54 -10.00 -11.48
N LYS A 236 6.59 -9.32 -12.13
CA LYS A 236 6.41 -9.35 -13.60
C LYS A 236 6.82 -8.07 -14.30
N CYS A 237 6.52 -6.93 -13.67
CA CYS A 237 6.65 -5.62 -14.28
C CYS A 237 6.92 -4.58 -13.19
N LEU A 238 7.24 -3.36 -13.62
CA LEU A 238 7.24 -2.17 -12.77
C LEU A 238 5.92 -1.41 -13.04
N ALA A 239 5.13 -1.12 -12.01
CA ALA A 239 3.92 -0.30 -12.15
C ALA A 239 4.35 1.13 -12.51
N ALA A 240 3.99 1.58 -13.71
CA ALA A 240 4.44 2.85 -14.26
C ALA A 240 3.27 3.80 -14.47
N PHE A 241 3.33 4.96 -13.83
CA PHE A 241 2.31 6.01 -13.91
C PHE A 241 2.82 7.11 -14.84
N PRO A 242 2.08 7.42 -15.93
CA PRO A 242 2.45 8.52 -16.81
C PRO A 242 2.32 9.88 -16.09
N ALA A 243 2.95 10.91 -16.63
CA ALA A 243 2.90 12.26 -16.07
C ALA A 243 1.48 12.86 -16.10
N SER A 244 0.70 12.52 -17.14
CA SER A 244 -0.67 12.98 -17.30
C SER A 244 -1.57 11.94 -17.96
N THR A 245 -2.83 12.32 -18.18
CA THR A 245 -3.80 11.55 -18.97
C THR A 245 -3.51 11.56 -20.48
N ASP A 246 -2.55 12.35 -20.96
CA ASP A 246 -2.19 12.41 -22.37
C ASP A 246 -1.57 11.07 -22.83
N VAL A 247 -1.98 10.63 -24.01
CA VAL A 247 -1.43 9.46 -24.69
C VAL A 247 0.05 9.66 -25.03
N SER A 248 0.52 10.90 -25.17
CA SER A 248 1.94 11.23 -25.37
C SER A 248 2.83 10.71 -24.22
N ASP A 249 2.40 10.85 -22.96
CA ASP A 249 3.13 10.37 -21.78
C ASP A 249 3.20 8.84 -21.71
N ILE A 250 2.11 8.17 -22.08
CA ILE A 250 2.10 6.70 -22.22
C ILE A 250 3.10 6.25 -23.31
N LYS A 251 3.20 7.00 -24.41
CA LYS A 251 4.16 6.71 -25.48
C LYS A 251 5.59 6.96 -25.01
N GLU A 252 5.80 7.99 -24.20
CA GLU A 252 7.11 8.34 -23.65
C GLU A 252 7.65 7.24 -22.71
N LEU A 253 6.83 6.74 -21.79
CA LEU A 253 7.17 5.57 -20.96
C LEU A 253 7.60 4.36 -21.80
N LYS A 254 6.88 4.07 -22.89
CA LYS A 254 7.22 2.97 -23.81
C LYS A 254 8.52 3.24 -24.56
N ARG A 255 8.76 4.49 -24.94
CA ARG A 255 9.99 4.93 -25.62
C ARG A 255 11.19 4.73 -24.68
N MET A 256 11.12 5.22 -23.45
CA MET A 256 12.17 5.05 -22.44
C MET A 256 12.44 3.57 -22.16
N MET A 257 11.41 2.75 -21.93
CA MET A 257 11.59 1.30 -21.74
C MET A 257 12.32 0.64 -22.92
N LYS A 258 11.98 1.02 -24.17
CA LYS A 258 12.64 0.48 -25.36
C LYS A 258 14.10 0.90 -25.43
N GLU A 259 14.41 2.17 -25.12
CA GLU A 259 15.78 2.69 -25.09
C GLU A 259 16.65 1.97 -24.06
N ILE A 260 16.12 1.78 -22.84
CA ILE A 260 16.77 1.05 -21.75
C ILE A 260 17.09 -0.39 -22.16
N LYS A 261 16.15 -1.09 -22.81
CA LYS A 261 16.36 -2.46 -23.31
C LYS A 261 17.39 -2.57 -24.43
N LEU A 262 17.64 -1.50 -25.16
CA LEU A 262 18.62 -1.44 -26.24
C LEU A 262 20.01 -1.00 -25.75
N THR A 263 20.17 -0.70 -24.47
CA THR A 263 21.46 -0.31 -23.89
C THR A 263 22.41 -1.50 -23.86
N ASP A 264 23.64 -1.29 -24.36
CA ASP A 264 24.72 -2.27 -24.38
C ASP A 264 25.96 -1.67 -23.67
N PRO A 265 26.48 -2.29 -22.59
CA PRO A 265 25.99 -3.52 -21.96
C PRO A 265 24.61 -3.33 -21.28
N PRO A 266 23.84 -4.42 -21.07
CA PRO A 266 22.58 -4.35 -20.34
C PRO A 266 22.75 -3.73 -18.96
N ILE A 267 21.80 -2.88 -18.58
CA ILE A 267 21.79 -2.21 -17.27
C ILE A 267 21.62 -3.24 -16.16
N ARG A 268 22.44 -3.09 -15.11
CA ARG A 268 22.51 -3.99 -13.96
C ARG A 268 22.30 -3.18 -12.69
N TRP A 269 21.53 -3.72 -11.74
CA TRP A 269 21.26 -3.01 -10.47
C TRP A 269 22.54 -2.74 -9.68
N GLN A 270 23.59 -3.56 -9.86
CA GLN A 270 24.88 -3.38 -9.21
C GLN A 270 25.55 -2.04 -9.56
N THR A 271 25.23 -1.45 -10.72
CA THR A 271 25.75 -0.13 -11.13
C THR A 271 25.24 1.00 -10.22
N TYR A 272 24.08 0.79 -9.58
CA TYR A 272 23.45 1.76 -8.69
C TYR A 272 23.72 1.47 -7.21
N LYS A 273 24.41 0.36 -6.91
CA LYS A 273 24.80 0.05 -5.53
C LYS A 273 25.78 1.12 -5.05
N ASP A 274 25.44 1.79 -3.95
CA ASP A 274 26.20 2.89 -3.36
C ASP A 274 26.33 4.14 -4.27
N ASN A 275 25.60 4.17 -5.39
CA ASN A 275 25.55 5.27 -6.36
C ASN A 275 24.13 5.37 -6.95
N PRO A 276 23.11 5.66 -6.12
CA PRO A 276 21.72 5.75 -6.57
C PRO A 276 21.53 6.95 -7.50
N VAL A 277 20.51 6.90 -8.36
CA VAL A 277 20.13 8.05 -9.18
C VAL A 277 19.47 9.10 -8.29
N ASP A 278 19.82 10.38 -8.52
CA ASP A 278 19.18 11.48 -7.80
C ASP A 278 17.66 11.48 -8.01
N VAL A 279 16.91 11.80 -6.95
CA VAL A 279 15.44 11.75 -6.96
C VAL A 279 14.79 12.74 -7.92
N ASP A 280 15.51 13.80 -8.30
CA ASP A 280 15.11 14.85 -9.25
C ASP A 280 15.77 14.70 -10.63
N ALA A 281 16.50 13.60 -10.86
CA ALA A 281 17.08 13.31 -12.16
C ALA A 281 15.99 13.11 -13.24
N PRO A 282 16.36 13.28 -14.53
CA PRO A 282 15.42 13.05 -15.64
C PRO A 282 14.74 11.68 -15.55
N PRO A 283 13.46 11.55 -15.93
CA PRO A 283 12.69 10.32 -15.74
C PRO A 283 13.34 9.06 -16.32
N ILE A 284 14.06 9.18 -17.42
CA ILE A 284 14.76 8.05 -18.03
C ILE A 284 15.90 7.51 -17.16
N GLU A 285 16.64 8.38 -16.44
CA GLU A 285 17.72 7.95 -15.56
C GLU A 285 17.16 7.23 -14.32
N ARG A 286 16.13 7.80 -13.69
CA ARG A 286 15.41 7.15 -12.58
C ARG A 286 14.79 5.81 -13.01
N LEU A 287 14.28 5.74 -14.24
CA LEU A 287 13.70 4.52 -14.78
C LEU A 287 14.77 3.45 -15.01
N LYS A 288 15.98 3.79 -15.47
CA LYS A 288 17.07 2.82 -15.65
C LYS A 288 17.39 2.08 -14.36
N GLU A 289 17.46 2.80 -13.23
CA GLU A 289 17.68 2.19 -11.91
C GLU A 289 16.53 1.25 -11.53
N ASN A 290 15.28 1.76 -11.54
CA ASN A 290 14.11 1.00 -11.11
C ASN A 290 13.77 -0.19 -12.04
N PHE A 291 14.14 -0.10 -13.32
CA PHE A 291 13.93 -1.11 -14.34
C PHE A 291 15.06 -2.14 -14.41
N ALA A 292 16.18 -1.94 -13.71
CA ALA A 292 17.30 -2.86 -13.75
C ALA A 292 16.85 -4.30 -13.42
N ASN A 293 17.20 -5.25 -14.29
CA ASN A 293 16.75 -6.66 -14.23
C ASN A 293 15.23 -6.90 -14.29
N ARG A 294 14.43 -5.95 -14.80
CA ARG A 294 12.99 -6.14 -15.06
C ARG A 294 12.71 -6.26 -16.56
N ASP A 295 11.65 -6.99 -16.89
CA ASP A 295 11.32 -7.30 -18.29
C ASP A 295 10.29 -6.34 -18.90
N SER A 296 9.48 -5.65 -18.11
CA SER A 296 8.34 -4.88 -18.64
C SER A 296 7.81 -3.79 -17.71
N LEU A 297 7.09 -2.82 -18.29
CA LEU A 297 6.32 -1.82 -17.56
C LEU A 297 4.83 -2.19 -17.57
N CYS A 298 4.21 -2.09 -16.40
CA CYS A 298 2.78 -2.15 -16.19
C CYS A 298 2.24 -0.72 -16.17
N ILE A 299 2.00 -0.17 -17.36
CA ILE A 299 1.64 1.24 -17.53
C ILE A 299 0.17 1.47 -17.20
N TYR A 300 -0.14 2.51 -16.41
CA TYR A 300 -1.50 3.03 -16.19
C TYR A 300 -2.05 3.66 -17.47
N ASN A 301 -2.48 2.80 -18.40
CA ASN A 301 -2.88 3.16 -19.74
C ASN A 301 -4.32 3.70 -19.81
N LYS A 302 -4.75 4.13 -21.00
CA LYS A 302 -6.07 4.72 -21.21
C LYS A 302 -7.24 3.80 -20.81
N THR A 303 -7.14 2.50 -21.10
CA THR A 303 -8.14 1.51 -20.67
C THR A 303 -8.30 1.48 -19.15
N LEU A 304 -7.19 1.55 -18.41
CA LEU A 304 -7.23 1.61 -16.96
C LEU A 304 -7.70 2.98 -16.45
N GLN A 305 -7.28 4.08 -17.08
CA GLN A 305 -7.72 5.44 -16.72
C GLN A 305 -9.23 5.64 -16.91
N ASP A 306 -9.82 5.03 -17.94
CA ASP A 306 -11.24 5.17 -18.28
C ASP A 306 -12.13 4.18 -17.49
N ALA A 307 -11.54 3.16 -16.86
CA ALA A 307 -12.30 2.17 -16.11
C ALA A 307 -12.98 2.80 -14.88
N ARG A 308 -14.29 2.62 -14.73
CA ARG A 308 -15.04 3.05 -13.54
C ARG A 308 -14.54 2.35 -12.27
N LEU A 309 -14.30 1.04 -12.36
CA LEU A 309 -13.80 0.21 -11.28
C LEU A 309 -12.55 -0.55 -11.70
N ILE A 310 -11.48 -0.42 -10.92
CA ILE A 310 -10.36 -1.34 -10.94
C ILE A 310 -10.51 -2.32 -9.78
N HIS A 311 -10.35 -3.62 -10.05
CA HIS A 311 -10.38 -4.65 -9.02
C HIS A 311 -9.05 -5.39 -8.97
N LEU A 312 -8.27 -5.15 -7.92
CA LEU A 312 -7.02 -5.84 -7.64
C LEU A 312 -7.33 -7.20 -7.01
N ARG A 313 -7.27 -8.24 -7.84
CA ARG A 313 -7.51 -9.61 -7.42
C ARG A 313 -6.30 -10.13 -6.65
N ASN A 314 -6.54 -10.92 -5.62
CA ASN A 314 -5.49 -11.71 -5.00
C ASN A 314 -5.57 -13.12 -5.59
N GLY A 315 -4.55 -13.50 -6.36
CA GLY A 315 -4.61 -14.67 -7.24
C GLY A 315 -4.04 -15.92 -6.59
N TYR A 316 -4.91 -16.81 -6.09
CA TYR A 316 -4.72 -18.24 -6.26
C TYR A 316 -5.58 -18.70 -7.45
N PRO A 317 -5.10 -19.56 -8.36
CA PRO A 317 -3.81 -20.27 -8.36
C PRO A 317 -2.68 -19.54 -9.13
N HIS A 318 -2.90 -18.34 -9.63
CA HIS A 318 -1.88 -17.61 -10.37
C HIS A 318 -1.47 -16.37 -9.57
N ASP A 319 -0.33 -16.46 -8.85
CA ASP A 319 0.30 -15.45 -7.98
C ASP A 319 0.62 -14.09 -8.66
N VAL A 320 0.11 -13.88 -9.88
CA VAL A 320 0.54 -12.83 -10.81
C VAL A 320 0.17 -11.42 -10.37
N SER A 321 -0.69 -11.27 -9.35
CA SER A 321 -1.12 -9.98 -8.79
C SER A 321 -0.99 -9.87 -7.28
N ARG A 322 -0.25 -10.78 -6.65
CA ARG A 322 0.05 -10.65 -5.22
C ARG A 322 1.00 -9.47 -5.02
N LEU A 323 0.52 -8.45 -4.31
CA LEU A 323 1.29 -7.25 -3.98
C LEU A 323 2.21 -7.52 -2.77
N LEU A 324 3.07 -8.54 -2.89
CA LEU A 324 4.04 -8.95 -1.87
C LEU A 324 5.43 -8.39 -2.19
N ALA A 325 5.49 -7.08 -2.40
CA ALA A 325 6.75 -6.35 -2.47
C ALA A 325 6.55 -5.02 -1.76
N PRO A 326 7.60 -4.46 -1.13
CA PRO A 326 7.52 -3.11 -0.62
C PRO A 326 7.17 -2.15 -1.77
N PHE A 327 6.18 -1.28 -1.56
CA PHE A 327 5.63 -0.44 -2.62
C PHE A 327 6.70 0.39 -3.34
N TYR A 328 7.70 0.89 -2.61
CA TYR A 328 8.80 1.69 -3.14
C TYR A 328 9.72 0.92 -4.11
N THR A 329 9.58 -0.40 -4.21
CA THR A 329 10.35 -1.23 -5.17
C THR A 329 9.59 -1.48 -6.47
N PHE A 330 8.29 -1.18 -6.53
CA PHE A 330 7.40 -1.59 -7.62
C PHE A 330 6.79 -0.41 -8.41
N PHE A 331 6.79 0.80 -7.84
CA PHE A 331 6.11 1.94 -8.43
C PHE A 331 7.12 2.88 -9.09
N PHE A 332 6.78 3.38 -10.27
CA PHE A 332 7.54 4.37 -11.00
C PHE A 332 6.62 5.47 -11.49
N PHE A 333 6.99 6.72 -11.20
CA PHE A 333 6.31 7.91 -11.68
C PHE A 333 7.18 8.58 -12.75
N GLN A 334 6.59 8.82 -13.92
CA GLN A 334 7.23 9.61 -14.98
C GLN A 334 7.47 11.05 -14.52
N ASP A 335 6.66 11.51 -13.57
CA ASP A 335 6.47 12.87 -13.03
C ASP A 335 5.60 13.76 -13.89
#